data_AF-A0A9X1NUU0-F1
#
_entry.id   AF-A0A9X1NUU0-F1
#
_cell.length_a   1.000
_cell.length_b   1.000
_cell.length_c   1.000
_cell.angle_alpha   90.00
_cell.angle_beta   90.00
_cell.angle_gamma   90.00
#
_symmetry.space_group_name_H-M   'P 1'
#
loop_
_entity.id
_entity.type
_entity.pdbx_description
1 polymer ?
#
loop_
_entity_poly.entity_id
_entity_poly.type
_entity_poly.pdbx_seq_one_letter_code
_entity_poly.pdbx_strand_id
1 'polypeptide(L)'
;MTIIALKDGRYVNSDHVLSYRTFSHETRFHMSDGSDVSGDPHDELYPCFHTILPALPGFRAIYALKSADGRRYVERTVIAWRHTDSGNWPLFQGYTEDDMMEYVAIVEPSGKVFDDEGYQFETLEAWRTFFEEHNPVPESAVAV
;
A
#
# COMPACT_ATOMS: atom_id res chain seq x y z
N MET A 1 -15.99 -6.08 2.84
CA MET A 1 -16.94 -5.80 1.75
C MET A 1 -16.52 -4.52 1.07
N THR A 2 -15.85 -4.66 -0.07
CA THR A 2 -15.50 -3.52 -0.92
C THR A 2 -16.67 -3.23 -1.85
N ILE A 3 -16.92 -1.96 -2.13
CA ILE A 3 -18.05 -1.54 -2.97
C ILE A 3 -17.49 -0.82 -4.18
N ILE A 4 -17.94 -1.22 -5.37
CA ILE A 4 -17.65 -0.53 -6.62
C ILE A 4 -18.77 0.49 -6.83
N ALA A 5 -18.42 1.79 -6.79
CA ALA A 5 -19.35 2.87 -7.07
C ALA A 5 -19.42 3.11 -8.59
N LEU A 6 -20.63 3.14 -9.13
CA LEU A 6 -20.90 3.45 -10.54
C LEU A 6 -21.27 4.93 -10.69
N LYS A 7 -20.94 5.52 -11.84
CA LYS A 7 -21.18 6.94 -12.16
C LYS A 7 -22.65 7.34 -12.19
N ASP A 8 -23.56 6.37 -12.32
CA ASP A 8 -25.01 6.58 -12.29
C ASP A 8 -25.59 6.52 -10.86
N GLY A 9 -24.73 6.43 -9.83
CA GLY A 9 -25.10 6.39 -8.42
C GLY A 9 -25.46 5.00 -7.89
N ARG A 10 -25.37 3.95 -8.72
CA ARG A 10 -25.53 2.56 -8.26
C ARG A 10 -24.23 2.02 -7.67
N TYR A 11 -24.37 0.92 -6.93
CA TYR A 11 -23.27 0.25 -6.26
C TYR A 11 -23.26 -1.25 -6.60
N VAL A 12 -22.07 -1.81 -6.79
CA VAL A 12 -21.85 -3.24 -6.99
C VAL A 12 -21.01 -3.78 -5.84
N ASN A 13 -21.46 -4.86 -5.21
CA ASN A 13 -20.68 -5.55 -4.18
C ASN A 13 -19.60 -6.40 -4.86
N SER A 14 -18.32 -6.05 -4.66
CA SER A 14 -17.19 -6.75 -5.28
C SER A 14 -17.12 -8.22 -4.89
N ASP A 15 -17.58 -8.56 -3.68
CA ASP A 15 -17.50 -9.93 -3.13
C ASP A 15 -18.40 -10.91 -3.91
N HIS A 16 -19.37 -10.39 -4.69
CA HIS A 16 -20.27 -11.18 -5.52
C HIS A 16 -19.95 -11.12 -7.02
N VAL A 17 -18.91 -10.39 -7.44
CA VAL A 17 -18.51 -10.34 -8.84
C VAL A 17 -17.65 -11.56 -9.15
N LEU A 18 -18.14 -12.42 -10.05
CA LEU A 18 -17.40 -13.60 -10.53
C LEU A 18 -16.42 -13.26 -11.65
N SER A 19 -16.80 -12.31 -12.50
CA SER A 19 -15.96 -11.79 -13.58
C SER A 19 -16.50 -10.44 -14.06
N TYR A 20 -15.67 -9.66 -14.75
CA TYR A 20 -16.10 -8.45 -15.42
C TYR A 20 -15.45 -8.30 -16.80
N ARG A 21 -16.09 -7.51 -17.67
CA ARG A 21 -15.53 -7.11 -18.96
C ARG A 21 -15.80 -5.64 -19.19
N THR A 22 -14.74 -4.90 -19.54
CA THR A 22 -14.83 -3.49 -19.92
C THR A 22 -14.97 -3.36 -21.42
N PHE A 23 -16.00 -2.63 -21.85
CA PHE A 23 -16.28 -2.24 -23.23
C PHE A 23 -16.00 -0.74 -23.40
N SER A 24 -16.15 -0.22 -24.62
CA SER A 24 -15.88 1.20 -24.91
C SER A 24 -16.80 2.19 -24.18
N HIS A 25 -17.95 1.74 -23.67
CA HIS A 25 -18.99 2.60 -23.09
C HIS A 25 -19.57 2.10 -21.76
N GLU A 26 -19.14 0.94 -21.28
CA GLU A 26 -19.59 0.38 -20.01
C GLU A 26 -18.67 -0.74 -19.52
N THR A 27 -18.68 -1.02 -18.22
CA THR A 27 -18.23 -2.30 -17.67
C THR A 27 -19.43 -3.17 -17.35
N ARG A 28 -19.36 -4.45 -17.70
CA ARG A 28 -20.34 -5.47 -17.28
C ARG A 28 -19.75 -6.37 -16.21
N PHE A 29 -20.47 -6.52 -15.10
CA PHE A 29 -20.16 -7.37 -13.97
C PHE A 29 -21.08 -8.59 -13.99
N HIS A 30 -20.50 -9.78 -13.98
CA HIS A 30 -21.24 -11.04 -13.84
C HIS A 30 -21.29 -11.43 -12.36
N MET A 31 -22.50 -11.55 -11.82
CA MET A 31 -22.73 -11.70 -10.38
C MET A 31 -22.94 -13.16 -9.96
N SER A 32 -22.65 -13.47 -8.70
CA SER A 32 -22.76 -14.82 -8.14
C SER A 32 -24.20 -15.38 -8.08
N ASP A 33 -25.21 -14.52 -8.18
CA ASP A 33 -26.62 -14.91 -8.28
C ASP A 33 -27.07 -15.19 -9.74
N GLY A 34 -26.14 -15.10 -10.70
CA GLY A 34 -26.37 -15.28 -12.12
C GLY A 34 -26.86 -14.03 -12.85
N SER A 35 -27.03 -12.90 -12.16
CA SER A 35 -27.39 -11.62 -12.80
C SER A 35 -26.18 -10.93 -13.43
N ASP A 36 -26.46 -10.00 -14.35
CA ASP A 36 -25.46 -9.07 -14.88
C ASP A 36 -25.80 -7.64 -14.47
N VAL A 37 -24.79 -6.89 -14.04
CA VAL A 37 -24.89 -5.45 -13.79
C VAL A 37 -23.95 -4.73 -14.75
N SER A 38 -24.48 -3.79 -15.54
CA SER A 38 -23.66 -2.92 -16.39
C SER A 38 -23.58 -1.50 -15.82
N GLY A 39 -22.42 -0.85 -15.96
CA GLY A 39 -22.23 0.58 -15.69
C GLY A 39 -20.76 1.00 -15.72
N ASP A 40 -20.50 2.30 -15.62
CA ASP A 40 -19.16 2.86 -15.57
C ASP A 40 -18.68 3.06 -14.12
N PRO A 41 -17.57 2.44 -13.70
CA PRO A 41 -16.99 2.67 -12.38
C PRO A 41 -16.45 4.10 -12.22
N HIS A 42 -16.47 4.62 -10.99
CA HIS A 42 -15.80 5.87 -10.63
C HIS A 42 -14.28 5.75 -10.63
N ASP A 43 -13.77 4.63 -10.10
CA ASP A 43 -12.34 4.38 -9.87
C ASP A 43 -11.87 3.10 -10.59
N GLU A 44 -10.57 2.81 -10.49
CA GLU A 44 -9.99 1.56 -10.97
C GLU A 44 -10.61 0.34 -10.26
N LEU A 45 -10.91 -0.70 -11.03
CA LEU A 45 -11.56 -1.90 -10.53
C LEU A 45 -10.60 -2.87 -9.82
N TYR A 46 -9.34 -2.91 -10.23
CA TYR A 46 -8.38 -3.91 -9.74
C TYR A 46 -8.25 -3.90 -8.20
N PRO A 47 -8.13 -2.74 -7.52
CA PRO A 47 -8.08 -2.69 -6.06
C PRO A 47 -9.35 -3.19 -5.37
N CYS A 48 -10.52 -3.15 -6.03
CA CYS A 48 -11.79 -3.57 -5.45
C CYS A 48 -11.87 -5.08 -5.19
N PHE A 49 -11.02 -5.88 -5.84
CA PHE A 49 -11.00 -7.33 -5.70
C PHE A 49 -9.88 -7.84 -4.77
N HIS A 50 -9.10 -6.93 -4.18
CA HIS A 50 -8.04 -7.33 -3.25
C HIS A 50 -8.60 -7.55 -1.85
N THR A 51 -8.11 -8.61 -1.20
CA THR A 51 -8.48 -8.89 0.18
C THR A 51 -7.72 -7.97 1.11
N ILE A 52 -8.42 -7.32 2.03
CA ILE A 52 -7.80 -6.51 3.08
C ILE A 52 -7.83 -7.31 4.39
N LEU A 53 -6.64 -7.61 4.92
CA LEU A 53 -6.44 -8.31 6.17
C LEU A 53 -6.01 -7.32 7.26
N PRO A 54 -6.69 -7.22 8.40
CA PRO A 54 -6.25 -6.35 9.49
C PRO A 54 -4.83 -6.70 9.95
N ALA A 55 -4.00 -5.68 10.21
CA ALA A 55 -2.67 -5.89 10.76
C ALA A 55 -2.76 -6.11 12.28
N LEU A 56 -1.84 -6.91 12.83
CA LEU A 56 -1.68 -6.94 14.28
C LEU A 56 -1.19 -5.56 14.76
N PRO A 57 -1.57 -5.12 15.97
CA PRO A 57 -1.04 -3.88 16.53
C PRO A 57 0.49 -3.92 16.64
N GLY A 58 1.13 -2.80 16.29
CA GLY A 58 2.58 -2.61 16.45
C GLY A 58 3.40 -2.67 15.16
N PHE A 59 2.81 -3.10 14.03
CA PHE A 59 3.47 -2.98 12.73
C PHE A 59 3.63 -1.51 12.32
N ARG A 60 4.82 -1.16 11.83
CA ARG A 60 5.16 0.20 11.37
C ARG A 60 5.95 0.14 10.07
N ALA A 61 5.67 1.02 9.12
CA ALA A 61 6.54 1.25 7.97
C ALA A 61 7.48 2.41 8.23
N ILE A 62 8.69 2.32 7.69
CA ILE A 62 9.73 3.33 7.75
C ILE A 62 9.87 3.99 6.38
N TYR A 63 9.78 5.31 6.37
CA TYR A 63 10.05 6.15 5.22
C TYR A 63 11.37 6.87 5.44
N ALA A 64 12.25 6.81 4.43
CA ALA A 64 13.55 7.48 4.45
C ALA A 64 13.51 8.72 3.53
N LEU A 65 13.19 9.87 4.10
CA LEU A 65 13.10 11.13 3.37
C LEU A 65 14.48 11.78 3.27
N LYS A 66 14.90 12.09 2.03
CA LYS A 66 16.08 12.92 1.82
C LYS A 66 15.74 14.38 2.14
N SER A 67 16.60 15.03 2.89
CA SER A 67 16.52 16.44 3.26
C SER A 67 17.89 17.10 3.08
N ALA A 68 17.95 18.44 3.13
CA ALA A 68 19.22 19.15 3.08
C ALA A 68 20.15 18.71 4.22
N ASP A 69 19.62 18.59 5.43
CA ASP A 69 20.38 18.23 6.64
C ASP A 69 20.70 16.71 6.74
N GLY A 70 20.51 15.95 5.66
CA GLY A 70 20.72 14.51 5.61
C GLY A 70 19.42 13.73 5.46
N ARG A 71 19.24 12.66 6.23
CA ARG A 71 18.09 11.76 6.09
C ARG A 71 17.19 11.83 7.30
N ARG A 72 15.89 12.02 7.04
CA ARG A 72 14.84 11.99 8.06
C ARG A 72 14.03 10.71 7.93
N TYR A 73 13.88 10.00 9.05
CA TYR A 73 13.04 8.82 9.12
C TYR A 73 11.65 9.18 9.65
N VAL A 74 10.61 8.73 8.96
CA VAL A 74 9.22 8.86 9.39
C VAL A 74 8.62 7.48 9.54
N GLU A 75 7.95 7.25 10.67
CA GLU A 75 7.25 6.00 10.94
C GLU A 75 5.75 6.18 10.68
N ARG A 76 5.13 5.18 10.06
CA ARG A 76 3.67 5.11 9.88
C ARG A 76 3.14 3.78 10.37
N THR A 77 2.08 3.83 11.18
CA THR A 77 1.40 2.63 11.65
C THR A 77 0.73 1.91 10.47
N VAL A 78 1.03 0.63 10.32
CA VAL A 78 0.33 -0.26 9.38
C VAL A 78 -0.95 -0.73 10.08
N ILE A 79 -2.10 -0.45 9.46
CA ILE A 79 -3.42 -0.82 10.02
C ILE A 79 -4.01 -2.06 9.35
N ALA A 80 -3.59 -2.37 8.13
CA ALA A 80 -4.03 -3.53 7.38
C ALA A 80 -3.02 -3.89 6.29
N TRP A 81 -3.23 -5.06 5.69
CA TRP A 81 -2.49 -5.58 4.56
C TRP A 81 -3.45 -5.79 3.40
N ARG A 82 -3.12 -5.22 2.25
CA ARG A 82 -3.77 -5.55 0.98
C ARG A 82 -3.06 -6.77 0.40
N HIS A 83 -3.76 -7.88 0.36
CA HIS A 83 -3.29 -9.10 -0.26
C HIS A 83 -3.56 -9.06 -1.77
N THR A 84 -2.49 -9.14 -2.55
CA THR A 84 -2.49 -9.15 -4.02
C THR A 84 -1.73 -10.36 -4.53
N ASP A 85 -1.81 -10.61 -5.84
CA ASP A 85 -1.04 -11.69 -6.48
C ASP A 85 0.49 -11.48 -6.37
N SER A 86 0.93 -10.23 -6.18
CA SER A 86 2.34 -9.86 -6.02
C SER A 86 2.82 -9.87 -4.55
N GLY A 87 1.92 -10.10 -3.59
CA GLY A 87 2.28 -10.17 -2.17
C GLY A 87 1.34 -9.35 -1.27
N ASN A 88 1.85 -8.97 -0.10
CA ASN A 88 1.10 -8.19 0.88
C ASN A 88 1.62 -6.76 0.90
N TRP A 89 0.72 -5.81 0.67
CA TRP A 89 1.03 -4.38 0.65
C TRP A 89 0.48 -3.70 1.90
N PRO A 90 1.27 -2.94 2.66
CA PRO A 90 0.79 -2.27 3.86
C PRO A 90 -0.21 -1.16 3.53
N LEU A 91 -1.23 -1.03 4.36
CA LEU A 91 -2.17 0.08 4.39
C LEU A 91 -1.98 0.86 5.68
N PHE A 92 -2.03 2.20 5.59
CA PHE A 92 -1.68 3.10 6.68
C PHE A 92 -2.89 3.86 7.21
N GLN A 93 -2.79 4.33 8.46
CA GLN A 93 -3.80 5.22 9.03
C GLN A 93 -3.68 6.64 8.46
N GLY A 94 -4.78 7.19 7.96
CA GLY A 94 -4.89 8.58 7.48
C GLY A 94 -4.96 8.73 5.96
N TYR A 95 -5.18 9.96 5.50
CA TYR A 95 -5.07 10.32 4.08
C TYR A 95 -3.62 10.71 3.78
N THR A 96 -3.07 10.18 2.69
CA THR A 96 -1.75 10.59 2.19
C THR A 96 -1.89 11.96 1.53
N GLU A 97 -1.66 13.03 2.28
CA GLU A 97 -1.48 14.38 1.71
C GLU A 97 -0.07 14.60 1.15
N ASP A 98 0.84 13.66 1.36
CA ASP A 98 2.24 13.83 0.98
C ASP A 98 2.64 12.85 -0.12
N ASP A 99 3.38 13.38 -1.10
CA ASP A 99 4.22 12.70 -2.09
C ASP A 99 5.32 11.81 -1.45
N MET A 100 5.06 11.21 -0.28
CA MET A 100 5.99 10.32 0.39
C MET A 100 6.12 9.06 -0.46
N MET A 101 7.28 8.98 -1.08
CA MET A 101 7.79 7.84 -1.82
C MET A 101 7.67 6.55 -1.01
N GLU A 102 7.73 5.43 -1.72
CA GLU A 102 7.68 4.07 -1.22
C GLU A 102 8.39 3.90 0.13
N TYR A 103 7.73 3.20 1.06
CA TYR A 103 8.38 2.83 2.32
C TYR A 103 9.58 1.93 2.02
N VAL A 104 10.62 2.02 2.84
CA VAL A 104 11.88 1.27 2.64
C VAL A 104 12.06 0.12 3.62
N ALA A 105 11.23 0.06 4.67
CA ALA A 105 11.21 -1.06 5.59
C ALA A 105 9.90 -1.18 6.37
N ILE A 106 9.65 -2.37 6.89
CA ILE A 106 8.58 -2.71 7.83
C ILE A 106 9.22 -3.19 9.13
N VAL A 107 8.78 -2.61 10.24
CA VAL A 107 9.09 -3.06 11.60
C VAL A 107 7.91 -3.86 12.13
N GLU A 108 8.17 -5.10 12.51
CA GLU A 108 7.21 -5.97 13.17
C GLU A 108 6.99 -5.57 14.65
N PRO A 109 5.89 -6.02 15.28
CA PRO A 109 5.67 -5.81 16.72
C PRO A 109 6.79 -6.35 17.60
N SER A 110 7.53 -7.36 17.13
CA SER A 110 8.69 -7.95 17.81
C SER A 110 9.92 -7.02 17.81
N GLY A 111 9.94 -5.99 16.96
CA GLY A 111 11.11 -5.12 16.72
C GLY A 111 11.99 -5.54 15.54
N LYS A 112 11.74 -6.71 14.95
CA LYS A 112 12.41 -7.15 13.72
C LYS A 112 12.06 -6.26 12.55
N VAL A 113 13.00 -6.08 11.64
CA VAL A 113 12.85 -5.21 10.47
C VAL A 113 13.04 -6.00 9.19
N PHE A 114 12.16 -5.77 8.22
CA PHE A 114 12.20 -6.32 6.88
C PHE A 114 12.28 -5.15 5.91
N ASP A 115 13.33 -5.08 5.09
CA ASP A 115 13.43 -4.05 4.07
C ASP A 115 12.71 -4.44 2.77
N ASP A 116 12.66 -3.51 1.84
CA ASP A 116 12.08 -3.66 0.51
C ASP A 116 12.88 -4.60 -0.41
N GLU A 117 14.15 -4.86 -0.10
CA GLU A 117 15.01 -5.82 -0.81
C GLU A 117 14.90 -7.25 -0.27
N GLY A 118 14.14 -7.46 0.82
CA GLY A 118 13.88 -8.77 1.42
C GLY A 118 14.92 -9.21 2.46
N TYR A 119 15.80 -8.31 2.91
CA TYR A 119 16.69 -8.57 4.04
C TYR A 119 15.95 -8.41 5.36
N GLN A 120 16.41 -9.17 6.34
CA GLN A 120 15.87 -9.17 7.69
C GLN A 120 16.93 -8.73 8.69
N PHE A 121 16.53 -7.86 9.62
CA PHE A 121 17.37 -7.31 10.68
C PHE A 121 16.69 -7.52 12.04
N GLU A 122 17.50 -7.74 13.07
CA GLU A 122 16.98 -7.93 14.44
C GLU A 122 16.54 -6.61 15.09
N THR A 123 17.07 -5.46 14.64
CA THR A 123 16.74 -4.14 15.18
C THR A 123 16.69 -3.08 14.09
N LEU A 124 15.92 -2.00 14.37
CA LEU A 124 15.85 -0.82 13.51
C LEU A 124 17.20 -0.10 13.36
N GLU A 125 18.04 -0.15 14.40
CA GLU A 125 19.37 0.45 14.36
C GLU A 125 20.29 -0.32 13.40
N ALA A 126 20.29 -1.65 13.46
CA ALA A 126 21.07 -2.47 12.54
C ALA A 126 20.67 -2.26 11.08
N TRP A 127 19.35 -2.21 10.82
CA TRP A 127 18.84 -1.85 9.50
C TRP A 127 19.26 -0.44 9.08
N ARG A 128 19.17 0.57 9.97
CA ARG A 128 19.51 1.96 9.63
C ARG A 128 20.98 2.10 9.22
N THR A 129 21.89 1.48 9.97
CA THR A 129 23.32 1.48 9.65
C THR A 129 23.55 0.87 8.26
N PHE A 130 22.97 -0.32 8.00
CA PHE A 130 23.06 -0.97 6.69
C PHE A 130 22.50 -0.09 5.57
N PHE A 131 21.30 0.47 5.76
CA PHE A 131 20.65 1.30 4.76
C PHE A 131 21.45 2.56 4.42
N GLU A 132 22.02 3.24 5.42
CA GLU A 132 22.82 4.46 5.22
C GLU A 132 24.16 4.17 4.52
N GLU A 133 24.82 3.06 4.83
CA GLU A 133 26.05 2.61 4.15
C GLU A 133 25.82 2.37 2.65
N HIS A 134 24.67 1.79 2.30
CA HIS A 134 24.32 1.46 0.90
C HIS A 134 23.63 2.62 0.17
N ASN A 135 23.12 3.61 0.91
CA ASN A 135 22.47 4.79 0.37
C ASN A 135 23.10 6.08 0.94
N PRO A 136 24.35 6.40 0.62
CA PRO A 136 24.98 7.62 1.11
C PRO A 136 24.25 8.87 0.59
N VAL A 137 24.11 9.88 1.46
CA VAL A 137 23.64 11.21 1.05
C VAL A 137 24.86 11.97 0.49
N PRO A 138 24.79 12.57 -0.72
CA PRO A 138 25.91 13.30 -1.29
C PRO A 138 26.38 14.45 -0.38
N GLU A 139 27.70 14.62 -0.21
CA GLU A 139 28.30 15.68 0.64
C GLU A 139 27.83 17.10 0.27
N SER A 140 27.40 17.33 -0.98
CA SER A 140 26.87 18.63 -1.44
C SER A 140 25.53 19.02 -0.80
N ALA A 141 24.88 18.13 -0.04
CA ALA A 141 23.69 18.47 0.75
C ALA A 141 24.03 19.03 2.14
N VAL A 142 25.22 18.76 2.67
CA VAL A 142 25.58 18.99 4.09
C VAL A 142 26.22 20.36 4.34
N ALA A 143 26.42 21.17 3.30
CA ALA A 143 27.06 22.48 3.39
C ALA A 143 26.05 23.63 3.22
N VAL A 144 25.42 24.04 4.33
CA VAL A 144 24.90 25.41 4.54
C VAL A 144 25.23 25.88 5.95
#